data_AF-A0A2N0QIT6-F1
#
_entry.id   AF-A0A2N0QIT6-F1
#
_cell.length_a   1.000
_cell.length_b   1.000
_cell.length_c   1.000
_cell.angle_alpha   90.00
_cell.angle_beta   90.00
_cell.angle_gamma   90.00
#
_symmetry.space_group_name_H-M   'P 1'
#
loop_
_entity.id
_entity.type
_entity.pdbx_description
1 polymer ?
#
loop_
_entity_poly.entity_id
_entity_poly.type
_entity_poly.pdbx_seq_one_letter_code
_entity_poly.pdbx_strand_id
1 'polypeptide(L)'
;MPVGSKMEGIQKEFPERFFDVGIAEQHAVTMAAGLATQGMKPFLAIYSTFLQRAYDQVLHDIARQNLNVFIGIDRAGLVGADEEAVLQGGFGSEVLEFASDHKYQNEIERIGIPDHFIEQGSVNLLLDEI
;
A
#
# COMPACT_ATOMS: atom_id res chain seq x y z
N MET A 1 8.06 -5.59 -6.74
CA MET A 1 9.36 -5.26 -6.10
C MET A 1 9.38 -5.86 -4.70
N PRO A 2 10.22 -6.86 -4.40
CA PRO A 2 10.23 -7.52 -3.09
C PRO A 2 11.04 -6.75 -2.03
N VAL A 3 11.91 -5.82 -2.43
CA VAL A 3 12.86 -5.12 -1.53
C VAL A 3 12.20 -4.10 -0.61
N GLY A 4 11.13 -3.43 -1.03
CA GLY A 4 10.46 -2.42 -0.18
C GLY A 4 9.37 -2.99 0.73
N SER A 5 8.82 -4.17 0.42
CA SER A 5 7.74 -4.82 1.19
C SER A 5 8.24 -5.83 2.23
N LYS A 6 9.57 -6.00 2.36
CA LYS A 6 10.21 -7.03 3.21
C LYS A 6 9.75 -8.47 2.91
N MET A 7 9.33 -8.74 1.67
CA MET A 7 8.78 -10.04 1.25
C MET A 7 9.84 -11.00 0.71
N GLU A 8 11.13 -10.66 0.79
CA GLU A 8 12.22 -11.48 0.24
C GLU A 8 12.31 -12.86 0.91
N GLY A 9 11.96 -12.95 2.20
CA GLY A 9 11.90 -14.22 2.92
C GLY A 9 10.85 -15.16 2.31
N ILE A 10 9.64 -14.63 2.06
CA ILE A 10 8.54 -15.38 1.44
C ILE A 10 8.89 -15.78 0.01
N GLN A 11 9.50 -14.87 -0.77
CA GLN A 11 9.93 -15.17 -2.14
C GLN A 11 10.98 -16.30 -2.18
N LYS A 12 11.93 -16.31 -1.23
CA LYS A 12 12.93 -17.38 -1.13
C LYS A 12 12.33 -18.71 -0.70
N GLU A 13 11.38 -18.70 0.23
CA GLU A 13 10.75 -19.92 0.74
C GLU A 13 9.74 -20.53 -0.25
N PHE A 14 9.02 -19.70 -1.00
CA PHE A 14 7.96 -20.13 -1.91
C PHE A 14 8.09 -19.51 -3.32
N PRO A 15 9.19 -19.76 -4.05
CA PRO A 15 9.47 -19.10 -5.33
C PRO A 15 8.39 -19.36 -6.38
N GLU A 16 7.86 -20.58 -6.46
CA GLU A 16 6.81 -20.95 -7.42
C GLU A 16 5.41 -20.40 -7.06
N ARG A 17 5.27 -19.78 -5.88
CA ARG A 17 4.00 -19.20 -5.40
C ARG A 17 4.11 -17.70 -5.13
N PHE A 18 5.23 -17.09 -5.51
CA PHE A 18 5.47 -15.66 -5.36
C PHE A 18 5.49 -15.00 -6.74
N PHE A 19 4.54 -14.10 -6.96
CA PHE A 19 4.38 -13.41 -8.23
C PHE A 19 4.62 -11.92 -8.03
N ASP A 20 5.71 -11.40 -8.58
CA ASP A 20 5.98 -9.96 -8.65
C ASP A 20 5.44 -9.42 -9.97
N VAL A 21 4.37 -8.63 -9.88
CA VAL A 21 3.73 -8.03 -11.06
C VAL A 21 4.23 -6.60 -11.35
N GLY A 22 5.22 -6.11 -10.61
CA GLY A 22 5.72 -4.74 -10.76
C GLY A 22 4.71 -3.68 -10.31
N ILE A 23 4.80 -2.48 -10.89
CA ILE A 23 3.91 -1.33 -10.59
C ILE A 23 2.62 -1.49 -11.41
N ALA A 24 1.81 -2.48 -11.05
CA ALA A 24 0.58 -2.84 -11.76
C ALA A 24 -0.50 -3.30 -10.76
N GLU A 25 -0.88 -2.44 -9.81
CA GLU A 25 -1.77 -2.82 -8.70
C GLU A 25 -3.13 -3.32 -9.19
N GLN A 26 -3.68 -2.70 -10.24
CA GLN A 26 -4.94 -3.14 -10.87
C GLN A 26 -4.82 -4.59 -11.37
N HIS A 27 -3.73 -4.91 -12.07
CA HIS A 27 -3.45 -6.26 -12.53
C HIS A 27 -3.25 -7.22 -11.35
N ALA A 28 -2.53 -6.80 -10.30
CA ALA A 28 -2.29 -7.60 -9.09
C ALA A 28 -3.61 -8.02 -8.42
N VAL A 29 -4.53 -7.06 -8.25
CA VAL A 29 -5.86 -7.28 -7.67
C VAL A 29 -6.69 -8.23 -8.53
N THR A 30 -6.80 -7.97 -9.83
CA THR A 30 -7.60 -8.82 -10.73
C THR A 30 -6.99 -10.23 -10.86
N MET A 31 -5.66 -10.36 -10.86
CA MET A 31 -4.99 -11.66 -10.84
C MET A 31 -5.31 -12.43 -9.55
N ALA A 32 -5.23 -11.78 -8.39
CA ALA A 32 -5.59 -12.39 -7.11
C ALA A 32 -7.07 -12.81 -7.09
N ALA A 33 -7.99 -11.96 -7.59
CA ALA A 33 -9.39 -12.33 -7.74
C ALA A 33 -9.54 -13.60 -8.61
N GLY A 34 -8.89 -13.63 -9.78
CA GLY A 34 -8.87 -14.80 -10.67
C GLY A 34 -8.41 -16.07 -9.97
N LEU A 35 -7.31 -16.02 -9.22
CA LEU A 35 -6.81 -17.17 -8.44
C LEU A 35 -7.83 -17.61 -7.37
N ALA A 36 -8.48 -16.66 -6.69
CA ALA A 36 -9.51 -16.97 -5.69
C ALA A 36 -10.74 -17.66 -6.30
N THR A 37 -11.13 -17.33 -7.55
CA THR A 37 -12.22 -18.04 -8.25
C THR A 37 -11.90 -19.52 -8.48
N GLN A 38 -10.62 -19.88 -8.57
CA GLN A 38 -10.16 -21.26 -8.72
C GLN A 38 -10.00 -21.99 -7.37
N GLY A 39 -10.51 -21.42 -6.28
CA GLY A 39 -10.45 -22.00 -4.94
C GLY A 39 -9.11 -21.80 -4.23
N MET A 40 -8.20 -21.01 -4.79
CA MET A 40 -6.95 -20.65 -4.12
C MET A 40 -7.18 -19.59 -3.04
N LYS A 41 -6.20 -19.43 -2.14
CA LYS A 41 -6.21 -18.43 -1.07
C LYS A 41 -5.05 -17.44 -1.28
N PRO A 42 -5.15 -16.53 -2.26
CA PRO A 42 -4.10 -15.58 -2.57
C PRO A 42 -3.87 -14.59 -1.42
N PHE A 43 -2.60 -14.29 -1.16
CA PHE A 43 -2.15 -13.20 -0.30
C PHE A 43 -1.65 -12.07 -1.20
N LEU A 44 -2.41 -10.98 -1.25
CA LEU A 44 -2.12 -9.81 -2.05
C LEU A 44 -1.42 -8.75 -1.20
N ALA A 45 -0.13 -8.54 -1.42
CA ALA A 45 0.65 -7.52 -0.71
C ALA A 45 0.75 -6.24 -1.56
N ILE A 46 0.18 -5.13 -1.09
CA ILE A 46 0.18 -3.83 -1.79
C ILE A 46 0.40 -2.70 -0.78
N TYR A 47 1.13 -1.66 -1.16
CA TYR A 47 1.28 -0.46 -0.34
C TYR A 47 -0.02 0.34 -0.29
N SER A 48 -0.39 0.84 0.88
CA SER A 48 -1.61 1.61 1.13
C SER A 48 -1.87 2.70 0.06
N THR A 49 -0.89 3.57 -0.20
CA THR A 49 -0.98 4.67 -1.18
C THR A 49 -1.28 4.19 -2.60
N PHE A 50 -0.81 2.99 -2.95
CA PHE A 50 -0.95 2.44 -4.29
C PHE A 50 -2.20 1.58 -4.46
N LEU A 51 -2.75 1.05 -3.37
CA LEU A 51 -4.01 0.32 -3.40
C LEU A 51 -5.15 1.21 -3.92
N GLN A 52 -5.09 2.53 -3.70
CA GLN A 52 -6.03 3.49 -4.26
C GLN A 52 -6.16 3.38 -5.79
N ARG A 53 -5.07 3.05 -6.51
CA ARG A 53 -5.11 2.86 -7.99
C ARG A 53 -5.95 1.67 -8.43
N ALA A 54 -6.14 0.69 -7.54
CA ALA A 54 -6.87 -0.53 -7.79
C ALA A 54 -8.19 -0.61 -7.01
N TYR A 55 -8.68 0.53 -6.51
CA TYR A 55 -9.91 0.61 -5.71
C TYR A 55 -11.11 -0.04 -6.42
N ASP A 56 -11.30 0.27 -7.71
CA ASP A 56 -12.39 -0.30 -8.51
C ASP A 56 -12.29 -1.82 -8.60
N GLN A 57 -11.09 -2.38 -8.81
CA GLN A 57 -10.88 -3.82 -8.87
C GLN A 57 -11.10 -4.48 -7.50
N VAL A 58 -10.68 -3.86 -6.40
CA VAL A 58 -10.94 -4.38 -5.05
C VAL A 58 -12.45 -4.47 -4.82
N LEU A 59 -13.19 -3.44 -5.21
CA LEU A 59 -14.64 -3.41 -5.04
C LEU A 59 -15.35 -4.41 -5.98
N HIS A 60 -15.05 -4.37 -7.28
CA HIS A 60 -15.79 -5.11 -8.29
C HIS A 60 -15.35 -6.56 -8.46
N ASP A 61 -14.04 -6.83 -8.42
CA ASP A 61 -13.49 -8.15 -8.71
C ASP A 61 -13.41 -9.01 -7.44
N ILE A 62 -13.15 -8.40 -6.28
CA ILE A 62 -13.01 -9.13 -5.00
C ILE A 62 -14.26 -9.01 -4.13
N ALA A 63 -14.58 -7.80 -3.65
CA ALA A 63 -15.57 -7.61 -2.58
C ALA A 63 -16.99 -7.98 -3.04
N ARG A 64 -17.40 -7.48 -4.20
CA ARG A 64 -18.74 -7.75 -4.76
C ARG A 64 -18.94 -9.22 -5.12
N GLN A 65 -17.88 -9.92 -5.51
CA GLN A 65 -17.89 -11.34 -5.82
C GLN A 65 -17.76 -12.23 -4.56
N ASN A 66 -17.56 -11.62 -3.38
CA ASN A 66 -17.33 -12.29 -2.11
C ASN A 66 -16.18 -13.32 -2.17
N LEU A 67 -15.06 -12.93 -2.81
CA LEU A 67 -13.91 -13.82 -3.00
C LEU A 67 -12.97 -13.84 -1.79
N ASN A 68 -12.35 -15.00 -1.56
CA ASN A 68 -11.41 -15.21 -0.48
C ASN A 68 -9.99 -14.76 -0.87
N VAL A 69 -9.76 -13.44 -0.84
CA VAL A 69 -8.45 -12.82 -1.03
C VAL A 69 -8.01 -12.16 0.26
N PHE A 70 -6.82 -12.51 0.77
CA PHE A 70 -6.24 -11.80 1.90
C PHE A 70 -5.43 -10.61 1.37
N ILE A 71 -5.78 -9.39 1.77
CA ILE A 71 -5.07 -8.17 1.36
C ILE A 71 -4.14 -7.74 2.50
N GLY A 72 -2.85 -7.95 2.32
CA GLY A 72 -1.80 -7.42 3.19
C GLY A 72 -1.46 -6.00 2.77
N ILE A 73 -1.96 -5.02 3.52
CA ILE A 73 -1.66 -3.61 3.26
C ILE A 73 -0.45 -3.22 4.07
N ASP A 74 0.64 -2.91 3.39
CA ASP A 74 1.82 -2.32 4.03
C ASP A 74 1.64 -0.79 4.11
N ARG A 75 2.22 -0.16 5.14
CA ARG A 75 2.24 1.31 5.32
C ARG A 75 0.86 1.95 5.51
N ALA A 76 -0.07 1.20 6.09
CA ALA A 76 -1.42 1.65 6.43
C ALA A 76 -1.49 2.33 7.81
N GLY A 77 -0.59 3.27 8.14
CA GLY A 77 -0.79 4.11 9.34
C GLY A 77 0.41 4.94 9.76
N LEU A 78 1.41 4.26 10.33
CA LEU A 78 2.63 4.88 10.85
C LEU A 78 3.82 4.29 10.08
N VAL A 79 4.29 5.04 9.09
CA VAL A 79 5.50 4.69 8.35
C VAL A 79 6.68 5.31 9.09
N GLY A 80 7.68 4.50 9.44
CA GLY A 80 8.91 5.01 10.05
C GLY A 80 9.68 5.93 9.10
N ALA A 81 10.70 6.60 9.63
CA ALA A 81 11.54 7.59 8.95
C ALA A 81 12.20 7.13 7.62
N ASP A 82 12.10 5.84 7.29
CA ASP A 82 12.75 5.24 6.13
C ASP A 82 12.00 5.52 4.81
N GLU A 83 10.75 6.02 4.81
CA GLU A 83 10.04 6.32 3.54
C GLU A 83 9.17 7.58 3.49
N GLU A 84 9.41 8.31 2.41
CA GLU A 84 8.96 9.66 2.07
C GLU A 84 7.60 9.65 1.37
N ALA A 85 6.52 9.95 2.09
CA ALA A 85 5.20 10.19 1.51
C ALA A 85 4.74 11.62 1.81
N VAL A 86 4.09 12.27 0.84
CA VAL A 86 3.53 13.61 1.05
C VAL A 86 2.45 13.53 2.15
N LEU A 87 2.48 14.49 3.08
CA LEU A 87 1.55 14.54 4.20
C LEU A 87 0.09 14.63 3.74
N GLN A 88 -0.16 15.38 2.66
CA GLN A 88 -1.46 15.61 2.04
C GLN A 88 -1.90 14.45 1.14
N GLY A 89 -3.15 14.02 1.26
CA GLY A 89 -3.78 13.03 0.36
C GLY A 89 -3.24 11.60 0.48
N GLY A 90 -2.19 11.38 1.27
CA GLY A 90 -1.70 10.06 1.63
C GLY A 90 -2.56 9.38 2.71
N PHE A 91 -2.19 8.16 3.06
CA PHE A 91 -2.91 7.35 4.05
C PHE A 91 -3.04 8.03 5.43
N GLY A 92 -2.06 8.84 5.83
CA GLY A 92 -2.16 9.63 7.07
C GLY A 92 -3.35 10.60 7.08
N SER A 93 -3.80 11.08 5.91
CA SER A 93 -5.01 11.89 5.80
C SER A 93 -6.27 11.05 6.03
N GLU A 94 -6.32 9.83 5.46
CA GLU A 94 -7.43 8.89 5.63
C GLU A 94 -7.61 8.45 7.10
N VAL A 95 -6.50 8.24 7.83
CA VAL A 95 -6.54 7.95 9.28
C VAL A 95 -7.12 9.11 10.06
N LEU A 96 -6.76 10.36 9.73
CA LEU A 96 -7.32 11.54 10.38
C LEU A 96 -8.81 11.73 10.07
N GLU A 97 -9.22 11.49 8.82
CA GLU A 97 -10.63 11.51 8.41
C GLU A 97 -11.43 10.46 9.19
N PHE A 98 -10.95 9.22 9.23
CA PHE A 98 -11.55 8.15 10.02
C PHE A 98 -11.63 8.51 11.51
N ALA A 99 -10.53 9.04 12.08
CA ALA A 99 -10.47 9.41 13.49
C ALA A 99 -11.48 10.51 13.84
N SER A 100 -11.59 11.50 12.96
CA SER A 100 -12.54 12.61 13.05
C SER A 100 -13.99 12.13 12.96
N ASP A 101 -14.33 11.32 11.95
CA ASP A 101 -15.69 10.80 11.73
C ASP A 101 -16.20 9.95 12.90
N HIS A 102 -15.28 9.28 13.60
CA HIS A 102 -15.56 8.43 14.76
C HIS A 102 -15.32 9.13 16.11
N LYS A 103 -14.98 10.43 16.11
CA LYS A 103 -14.80 11.28 17.30
C LYS A 103 -13.71 10.82 18.27
N TYR A 104 -12.67 10.15 17.78
CA TYR A 104 -11.50 9.85 18.60
C TYR A 104 -10.82 11.15 19.04
N GLN A 105 -10.33 11.19 20.28
CA GLN A 105 -9.74 12.40 20.90
C GLN A 105 -8.22 12.33 21.01
N ASN A 106 -7.61 11.28 20.47
CA ASN A 106 -6.17 11.07 20.52
C ASN A 106 -5.44 12.09 19.65
N GLU A 107 -4.28 12.54 20.11
CA GLU A 107 -3.36 13.33 19.30
C GLU A 107 -2.72 12.41 18.25
N ILE A 108 -2.86 12.76 16.98
CA ILE A 108 -2.33 12.00 15.84
C ILE A 108 -1.31 12.90 15.14
N GLU A 109 -0.04 12.54 15.30
CA GLU A 109 1.08 13.19 14.60
C GLU A 109 1.34 12.45 13.28
N ARG A 110 1.47 13.20 12.18
CA ARG A 110 1.80 12.65 10.87
C ARG A 110 3.25 12.96 10.55
N ILE A 111 3.97 11.96 10.06
CA ILE A 111 5.35 12.08 9.58
C ILE A 111 5.31 11.90 8.06
N GLY A 112 5.94 12.82 7.32
CA GLY A 112 5.94 12.82 5.86
C GLY A 112 6.55 14.10 5.28
N ILE A 113 6.68 14.15 3.96
CA ILE A 113 7.22 15.31 3.22
C ILE A 113 6.12 16.37 3.02
N PRO A 114 6.43 17.67 3.08
CA PRO A 114 5.51 18.74 2.69
C PRO A 114 5.06 18.67 1.22
N ASP A 115 3.84 19.12 0.94
CA ASP A 115 3.26 19.19 -0.42
C ASP A 115 3.86 20.35 -1.24
N HIS A 116 5.09 20.17 -1.70
CA HIS A 116 5.73 21.03 -2.70
C HIS A 116 6.57 20.19 -3.68
N PHE A 117 6.87 20.77 -4.84
CA PHE A 117 7.64 20.09 -5.88
C PHE A 117 9.11 19.93 -5.46
N ILE A 118 9.59 18.70 -5.39
CA ILE A 118 11.00 18.38 -5.10
C ILE A 118 11.78 18.31 -6.42
N GLU A 119 12.86 19.06 -6.53
CA GLU A 119 13.71 19.05 -7.73
C GLU A 119 14.51 17.74 -7.85
N GLN A 120 14.96 17.43 -9.06
CA GLN A 120 15.77 16.23 -9.30
C GLN A 120 17.15 16.38 -8.65
N GLY A 121 17.49 15.51 -7.70
CA GLY A 121 18.74 15.60 -6.95
C GLY A 121 19.11 14.30 -6.22
N SER A 122 20.19 14.35 -5.44
CA SER A 122 20.56 13.26 -4.54
C SER A 122 19.63 13.26 -3.33
N VAL A 123 19.03 12.11 -2.99
CA VAL A 123 18.10 11.96 -1.85
C VAL A 123 18.65 12.59 -0.57
N ASN A 124 19.91 12.31 -0.21
CA ASN A 124 20.51 12.84 1.02
C ASN A 124 20.56 14.37 1.06
N LEU A 125 20.78 15.02 -0.09
CA LEU A 125 20.84 16.49 -0.16
C LEU A 125 19.45 17.09 -0.16
N LEU A 126 18.50 16.45 -0.85
CA LEU A 126 17.11 16.89 -0.87
C LEU A 126 16.48 16.79 0.52
N LEU A 127 16.83 15.76 1.30
CA LEU A 127 16.38 15.62 2.69
C LEU A 127 16.92 16.69 3.64
N ASP A 128 18.09 17.28 3.37
CA ASP A 128 18.62 18.38 4.17
C ASP A 128 17.88 19.71 3.91
N GLU A 129 17.10 19.80 2.83
CA GLU A 129 16.35 20.98 2.41
C GLU A 129 14.90 21.04 2.94
N ILE A 130 14.42 19.96 3.58
CA ILE A 130 13.04 19.76 4.08
C ILE A 130 13.02 19.48 5.58
#